data_AF-A0A4W2GCL1-F1
#
_entry.id   AF-A0A4W2GCL1-F1
#
_cell.length_a   1.000
_cell.length_b   1.000
_cell.length_c   1.000
_cell.angle_alpha   90.00
_cell.angle_beta   90.00
_cell.angle_gamma   90.00
#
_symmetry.space_group_name_H-M   'P 1'
#
loop_
_entity.id
_entity.type
_entity.pdbx_description
1 polymer ?
#
loop_
_entity_poly.entity_id
_entity_poly.type
_entity_poly.pdbx_seq_one_letter_code
_entity_poly.pdbx_strand_id
1 'polypeptide(L)' 'MPLIEERHRILNETGKILLEKFGGSFLNCVQKSDKSAQKLLHLVVENFPSYRDVTQFEGSL' A
#
# COMPACT_ATOMS: atom_id res chain seq x y z
N MET A 1 9.69 -16.79 -14.83
CA MET A 1 9.91 -15.71 -13.85
C MET A 1 9.22 -16.15 -12.55
N PRO A 2 9.94 -16.43 -11.45
CA PRO A 2 9.29 -16.83 -10.21
C PRO A 2 8.29 -15.77 -9.75
N LEU A 3 7.14 -16.21 -9.22
CA LEU A 3 6.08 -15.37 -8.63
C LEU A 3 5.36 -14.40 -9.60
N ILE A 4 5.28 -14.72 -10.89
CA ILE A 4 4.57 -13.86 -11.87
C ILE A 4 3.08 -13.68 -11.54
N GLU A 5 2.41 -14.73 -11.09
CA GLU A 5 1.00 -14.69 -10.69
C GLU A 5 0.76 -13.74 -9.52
N GLU A 6 1.67 -13.76 -8.53
CA GLU A 6 1.61 -12.90 -7.37
C GLU A 6 1.81 -11.42 -7.75
N ARG A 7 2.78 -11.14 -8.62
CA ARG A 7 3.01 -9.79 -9.15
C ARG A 7 1.79 -9.28 -9.92
N HIS A 8 1.18 -10.13 -10.74
CA HIS A 8 -0.02 -9.79 -11.49
C HIS A 8 -1.20 -9.50 -10.56
N ARG A 9 -1.37 -10.29 -9.49
CA ARG A 9 -2.38 -10.05 -8.45
C ARG A 9 -2.17 -8.71 -7.76
N ILE A 10 -0.96 -8.44 -7.27
CA ILE A 10 -0.62 -7.19 -6.57
C ILE A 10 -0.84 -5.98 -7.48
N LEU A 11 -0.46 -6.08 -8.76
CA LEU A 11 -0.64 -4.99 -9.72
C LEU A 11 -2.13 -4.67 -9.92
N ASN A 12 -2.97 -5.69 -10.10
CA ASN A 12 -4.42 -5.50 -10.25
C ASN A 12 -5.08 -4.95 -8.98
N GLU A 13 -4.70 -5.46 -7.81
CA GLU A 13 -5.20 -4.96 -6.52
C GLU A 13 -4.83 -3.48 -6.34
N THR A 14 -3.56 -3.13 -6.54
CA THR A 14 -3.05 -1.75 -6.47
C THR A 14 -3.78 -0.83 -7.43
N GLY A 15 -4.01 -1.28 -8.67
CA GLY A 15 -4.75 -0.52 -9.68
C GLY A 15 -6.19 -0.21 -9.26
N LYS A 16 -6.91 -1.20 -8.71
CA LYS A 16 -8.27 -1.01 -8.18
C LYS A 16 -8.30 0.00 -7.04
N ILE A 17 -7.39 -0.12 -6.07
CA ILE A 17 -7.26 0.82 -4.95
C ILE A 17 -7.01 2.24 -5.46
N LEU A 18 -6.11 2.41 -6.43
CA LEU A 18 -5.82 3.71 -7.01
C LEU A 18 -7.07 4.32 -7.66
N LEU A 19 -7.78 3.55 -8.48
CA LEU A 19 -9.01 4.02 -9.14
C LEU A 19 -10.08 4.42 -8.12
N GLU A 20 -10.37 3.56 -7.14
CA GLU A 20 -11.47 3.74 -6.19
C GLU A 20 -11.20 4.82 -5.15
N LYS A 21 -9.97 4.90 -4.61
CA LYS A 21 -9.65 5.75 -3.44
C LYS A 21 -8.81 6.97 -3.76
N PHE A 22 -8.13 6.97 -4.90
CA PHE A 22 -7.15 8.00 -5.28
C PHE A 22 -7.34 8.51 -6.72
N GLY A 23 -8.51 8.29 -7.34
CA GLY A 23 -8.82 8.83 -8.67
C GLY A 23 -7.86 8.36 -9.76
N GLY A 24 -7.34 7.14 -9.63
CA GLY A 24 -6.40 6.53 -10.58
C GLY A 24 -4.96 7.03 -10.49
N SER A 25 -4.62 7.89 -9.52
CA SER A 25 -3.28 8.50 -9.43
C SER A 25 -2.71 8.46 -8.02
N PHE A 26 -1.49 7.93 -7.88
CA PHE A 26 -0.76 7.93 -6.61
C PHE A 26 -0.40 9.34 -6.14
N LEU A 27 -0.35 10.34 -7.04
CA LEU A 27 -0.16 11.75 -6.67
C LEU A 27 -1.25 12.20 -5.68
N ASN A 28 -2.49 11.73 -5.84
CA ASN A 28 -3.58 12.05 -4.92
C ASN A 28 -3.36 11.41 -3.53
N CYS A 29 -2.70 10.25 -3.45
CA CYS A 29 -2.26 9.68 -2.17
C CYS A 29 -1.22 10.58 -1.49
N VAL A 30 -0.21 11.03 -2.24
CA VAL A 30 0.80 11.97 -1.74
C VAL A 30 0.18 13.30 -1.31
N GLN A 31 -0.74 13.87 -2.09
CA GLN A 31 -1.43 15.10 -1.73
C GLN A 31 -2.27 14.94 -0.44
N LYS A 32 -2.99 13.82 -0.29
CA LYS A 32 -3.74 13.49 0.94
C LYS A 32 -2.85 13.36 2.18
N SER A 33 -1.56 13.11 2.02
CA SER A 33 -0.62 13.06 3.14
C SER A 33 -0.29 14.41 3.77
N ASP A 34 -0.70 15.53 3.15
CA ASP A 34 -0.58 16.87 3.73
C ASP A 34 0.86 17.19 4.19
N LYS A 35 1.83 16.91 3.31
CA LYS A 35 3.27 17.11 3.53
C LYS A 35 3.85 16.37 4.76
N SER A 36 3.14 15.39 5.32
CA SER A 36 3.61 14.57 6.42
C SER A 36 4.03 13.19 5.94
N ALA A 37 5.31 12.87 6.10
CA ALA A 37 5.85 11.55 5.79
C ALA A 37 5.18 10.44 6.62
N GLN A 38 4.81 10.73 7.88
CA GLN A 38 4.09 9.77 8.73
C GLN A 38 2.68 9.52 8.22
N LYS A 39 1.94 10.57 7.82
CA LYS A 39 0.61 10.41 7.21
C LYS A 39 0.72 9.64 5.89
N LEU A 40 1.73 9.92 5.07
CA LEU A 40 1.95 9.18 3.83
C LEU A 40 2.19 7.70 4.10
N LEU A 41 3.07 7.37 5.04
CA LEU A 41 3.33 5.99 5.42
C LEU A 41 2.06 5.28 5.90
N HIS A 42 1.27 5.95 6.75
CA HIS A 42 -0.01 5.43 7.22
C HIS A 42 -0.97 5.13 6.06
N LEU A 43 -1.16 6.09 5.15
CA LEU A 43 -1.99 5.91 3.96
C LEU A 43 -1.52 4.73 3.10
N VAL A 44 -0.20 4.55 2.96
CA VAL A 44 0.39 3.46 2.18
C VAL A 44 0.08 2.10 2.81
N VAL A 45 0.42 1.89 4.09
CA VAL A 45 0.24 0.59 4.75
C VAL A 45 -1.23 0.23 5.04
N GLU A 46 -2.08 1.25 5.16
CA GLU A 46 -3.52 1.07 5.33
C GLU A 46 -4.19 0.65 4.02
N ASN A 47 -3.84 1.27 2.90
CA ASN A 47 -4.56 1.09 1.64
C ASN A 47 -3.95 0.06 0.70
N PHE A 48 -2.64 -0.20 0.78
CA PHE A 48 -1.95 -1.12 -0.12
C PHE A 48 -1.40 -2.32 0.69
N PRO A 49 -2.16 -3.44 0.78
CA PRO A 49 -1.83 -4.56 1.65
C PRO A 49 -0.45 -5.17 1.39
N SER A 50 -0.01 -5.16 0.13
CA SER A 50 1.32 -5.65 -0.28
C SER A 50 2.49 -4.89 0.36
N TYR A 51 2.27 -3.71 0.94
CA TYR A 51 3.29 -2.93 1.67
C TYR A 51 3.20 -3.11 3.19
N ARG A 52 2.23 -3.86 3.69
CA ARG A 52 2.06 -4.11 5.12
C ARG A 52 2.96 -5.26 5.55
N ASP A 53 4.26 -4.99 5.63
CA ASP A 53 5.24 -5.93 6.19
C ASP A 53 5.23 -5.86 7.73
N VAL A 54 4.09 -6.24 8.32
CA VAL A 54 3.93 -6.34 9.77
C VAL A 54 4.03 -7.81 10.16
N THR A 55 4.99 -8.10 11.04
CA THR A 55 5.09 -9.39 11.70
C THR A 55 4.75 -9.23 13.17
N GLN A 56 4.10 -10.23 13.75
CA GLN A 56 3.86 -10.25 15.19
C GLN A 56 5.20 -10.50 15.87
N PHE A 57 5.61 -9.57 16.73
CA PHE A 57 6.79 -9.78 17.55
C PHE A 57 6.48 -10.88 18.58
N GLU A 58 7.07 -12.06 18.39
CA GLU A 58 7.07 -13.12 19.40
C GLU A 58 8.01 -12.71 20.54
N GLY A 59 7.49 -11.92 21.47
CA GLY A 59 8.19 -11.63 22.72
C GLY A 59 8.31 -12.92 23.53
N SER A 60 9.52 -13.40 23.76
CA SER A 60 9.80 -14.39 24.80
C SER A 60 9.77 -13.68 26.15
N LEU A 61 8.84 -14.08 27.03
CA LEU A 61 8.93 -13.83 28.48
C LEU A 61 9.58 -15.05 29.15
#